data_AF-A0A9Y2NG47-F1
#
_entry.id   AF-A0A9Y2NG47-F1
#
_cell.length_a   1.000
_cell.length_b   1.000
_cell.length_c   1.000
_cell.angle_alpha   90.00
_cell.angle_beta   90.00
_cell.angle_gamma   90.00
#
_symmetry.space_group_name_H-M   'P 1'
#
loop_
_entity.id
_entity.type
_entity.pdbx_description
1 polymer ?
#
loop_
_entity_poly.entity_id
_entity_poly.type
_entity_poly.pdbx_seq_one_letter_code
_entity_poly.pdbx_strand_id
1 'polypeptide(L)'
;MSADSLVTFTFADVNPITERTYARSTFAELPGYAADVVTGTLALEPGEWDILVADDEAFDFTGATDSYPIPGATRRPFAHAPGFYVVVPPELMAPREVPEDTIGVIG
;
A
#
# COMPACT_ATOMS: atom_id res chain seq x y z
N MET A 1 -5.47 -27.82 -1.51
CA MET A 1 -6.02 -26.45 -1.57
C MET A 1 -5.13 -25.60 -0.69
N SER A 2 -4.19 -24.87 -1.29
CA SER A 2 -3.29 -24.00 -0.53
C SER A 2 -4.10 -22.80 -0.07
N ALA A 3 -4.13 -22.55 1.24
CA ALA A 3 -4.75 -21.35 1.78
C ALA A 3 -3.99 -20.15 1.21
N ASP A 4 -4.62 -19.46 0.27
CA ASP A 4 -4.25 -18.12 -0.16
C ASP A 4 -4.26 -17.26 1.11
N SER A 5 -3.10 -17.12 1.74
CA SER A 5 -2.96 -16.37 2.98
C SER A 5 -3.03 -14.90 2.59
N LEU A 6 -4.25 -14.36 2.55
CA LEU A 6 -4.53 -12.96 2.25
C LEU A 6 -3.58 -12.08 3.07
N VAL A 7 -2.81 -11.24 2.38
CA VAL A 7 -1.98 -10.24 3.04
C VAL A 7 -2.87 -9.06 3.40
N THR A 8 -2.83 -8.62 4.65
CA THR A 8 -3.63 -7.50 5.15
C THR A 8 -2.74 -6.38 5.67
N PHE A 9 -3.28 -5.17 5.70
CA PHE A 9 -2.67 -3.98 6.33
C PHE A 9 -3.71 -3.25 7.19
N THR A 10 -3.26 -2.31 8.02
CA THR A 10 -4.14 -1.42 8.80
C THR A 10 -3.87 0.04 8.46
N PHE A 11 -4.86 0.92 8.58
CA PHE A 11 -4.61 2.36 8.40
C PHE A 11 -3.78 2.99 9.54
N ALA A 12 -3.56 2.24 10.62
CA ALA A 12 -2.60 2.57 11.68
C ALA A 12 -1.14 2.29 11.28
N ASP A 13 -0.89 1.54 10.20
CA ASP A 13 0.45 1.27 9.71
C ASP A 13 1.14 2.56 9.26
N VAL A 14 2.47 2.61 9.47
CA VAL A 14 3.28 3.78 9.14
C VAL A 14 3.57 3.81 7.65
N ASN A 15 3.25 4.92 7.01
CA ASN A 15 3.67 5.27 5.69
C ASN A 15 5.18 5.54 5.67
N PRO A 16 5.99 4.74 4.96
CA PRO A 16 7.44 4.88 4.94
C PRO A 16 7.92 6.15 4.23
N ILE A 17 7.06 6.82 3.45
CA ILE A 17 7.39 8.05 2.71
C ILE A 17 7.18 9.28 3.58
N THR A 18 6.05 9.35 4.29
CA THR A 18 5.66 10.52 5.07
C THR A 18 5.99 10.41 6.56
N GLU A 19 6.38 9.21 7.01
CA GLU A 19 6.58 8.85 8.43
C GLU A 19 5.34 9.02 9.31
N ARG A 20 4.15 9.15 8.70
CA ARG A 20 2.86 9.23 9.38
C ARG A 20 2.08 7.95 9.17
N THR A 21 1.03 7.72 9.95
CA THR A 21 0.12 6.60 9.68
C THR A 21 -0.62 6.80 8.35
N TYR A 22 -1.07 5.73 7.71
CA TYR A 22 -1.90 5.86 6.50
C TYR A 22 -3.16 6.70 6.76
N ALA A 23 -3.78 6.58 7.93
CA ALA A 23 -4.90 7.42 8.35
C ALA A 23 -4.55 8.93 8.49
N ARG A 24 -3.27 9.30 8.48
CA ARG A 24 -2.79 10.69 8.55
C ARG A 24 -2.09 11.16 7.29
N SER A 25 -2.16 10.36 6.24
CA SER A 25 -1.65 10.67 4.92
C SER A 25 -2.80 11.05 4.00
N THR A 26 -2.60 12.11 3.22
CA THR A 26 -3.52 12.47 2.13
C THR A 26 -3.60 11.33 1.12
N PHE A 27 -4.65 11.32 0.31
CA PHE A 27 -4.91 10.27 -0.67
C PHE A 27 -3.73 10.09 -1.64
N ALA A 28 -3.12 11.21 -2.06
CA ALA A 28 -1.96 11.20 -2.96
C ALA A 28 -0.68 10.65 -2.32
N GLU A 29 -0.61 10.62 -0.99
CA GLU A 29 0.51 10.08 -0.23
C GLU A 29 0.32 8.60 0.11
N LEU A 30 -0.88 8.04 -0.07
CA LEU A 30 -1.15 6.65 0.20
C LEU A 30 -0.41 5.74 -0.81
N PRO A 31 0.10 4.58 -0.35
CA PRO A 31 0.47 3.51 -1.26
C PRO A 31 -0.74 3.11 -2.12
N GLY A 32 -0.53 2.69 -3.37
CA GLY A 32 -1.63 2.40 -4.29
C GLY A 32 -2.62 1.37 -3.75
N TYR A 33 -2.14 0.34 -3.03
CA TYR A 33 -3.02 -0.65 -2.42
C TYR A 33 -3.94 -0.07 -1.32
N ALA A 34 -3.50 0.96 -0.59
CA ALA A 34 -4.32 1.61 0.41
C ALA A 34 -5.31 2.57 -0.26
N ALA A 35 -4.87 3.29 -1.31
CA ALA A 35 -5.74 4.11 -2.15
C ALA A 35 -6.86 3.29 -2.83
N ASP A 36 -6.55 2.07 -3.27
CA ASP A 36 -7.52 1.12 -3.83
C ASP A 36 -8.57 0.69 -2.79
N VAL A 37 -8.16 0.52 -1.53
CA VAL A 37 -9.11 0.21 -0.43
C VAL A 37 -9.99 1.41 -0.12
N VAL A 38 -9.44 2.63 -0.10
CA VAL A 38 -10.21 3.86 0.12
C VAL A 38 -11.29 4.04 -0.96
N THR A 39 -10.92 3.93 -2.24
CA THR A 39 -11.87 4.12 -3.34
C THR A 39 -12.77 2.91 -3.58
N GLY A 40 -12.27 1.70 -3.39
CA GLY A 40 -13.00 0.47 -3.71
C GLY A 40 -13.82 -0.09 -2.55
N THR A 41 -13.23 -0.16 -1.34
CA THR A 41 -13.87 -0.78 -0.17
C THR A 41 -14.63 0.24 0.66
N LEU A 42 -14.00 1.39 0.95
CA LEU A 42 -14.61 2.47 1.71
C LEU A 42 -15.53 3.34 0.85
N ALA A 43 -15.45 3.19 -0.48
CA ALA A 43 -16.23 3.93 -1.47
C ALA A 43 -16.12 5.46 -1.30
N LEU A 44 -14.94 5.93 -0.89
CA LEU A 44 -14.64 7.34 -0.72
C LEU A 44 -13.94 7.89 -1.97
N GLU A 45 -14.29 9.11 -2.35
CA GLU A 45 -13.51 9.86 -3.34
C GLU A 45 -12.21 10.39 -2.70
N PRO A 46 -11.15 10.65 -3.50
CA PRO A 46 -9.88 11.19 -2.99
C PRO A 46 -10.05 12.45 -2.13
N GLY A 47 -10.94 13.35 -2.53
CA GLY A 47 -11.21 14.58 -1.78
C GLY A 47 -11.93 14.34 -0.46
N GLU A 48 -12.80 13.34 -0.37
CA GLU A 48 -13.49 12.99 0.88
C GLU A 48 -12.51 12.38 1.88
N TRP A 49 -11.59 11.54 1.41
CA TRP A 49 -10.50 11.03 2.22
C TRP A 49 -9.64 12.17 2.78
N ASP A 50 -9.23 13.11 1.93
CA ASP A 50 -8.40 14.25 2.35
C ASP A 50 -9.10 15.13 3.39
N ILE A 51 -10.42 15.29 3.31
CA ILE A 51 -11.23 15.97 4.33
C ILE A 51 -11.17 15.21 5.66
N LEU A 52 -11.40 13.89 5.64
CA LEU A 52 -11.32 13.07 6.85
C LEU A 52 -9.93 13.12 7.50
N VAL A 53 -8.87 13.16 6.70
CA VAL A 53 -7.50 13.31 7.20
C VAL A 53 -7.28 14.70 7.80
N ALA A 54 -7.79 15.76 7.16
CA ALA A 54 -7.67 17.13 7.64
C ALA A 54 -8.39 17.34 8.99
N ASP A 55 -9.50 16.64 9.20
CA ASP A 55 -10.28 16.67 10.45
C ASP A 55 -9.78 15.65 11.51
N ASP A 56 -8.70 14.89 11.24
CA ASP A 56 -8.18 13.77 12.07
C ASP A 56 -9.24 12.65 12.32
N GLU A 57 -10.28 12.58 11.48
CA GLU A 57 -11.39 11.62 11.57
C GLU A 57 -11.14 10.34 10.76
N ALA A 58 -10.16 10.32 9.84
CA ALA A 58 -9.86 9.16 9.00
C ALA A 58 -9.53 7.91 9.82
N PHE A 59 -8.91 8.08 11.00
CA PHE A 59 -8.61 6.97 11.92
C PHE A 59 -9.86 6.40 12.58
N ASP A 60 -10.79 7.26 12.98
CA ASP A 60 -12.07 6.86 13.57
C ASP A 60 -12.99 6.21 12.53
N PHE A 61 -12.93 6.69 11.28
CA PHE A 61 -13.69 6.13 10.17
C PHE A 61 -13.19 4.74 9.76
N THR A 62 -11.87 4.56 9.65
CA THR A 62 -11.27 3.30 9.19
C THR A 62 -11.11 2.26 10.28
N GLY A 63 -11.15 2.67 11.55
CA GLY A 63 -10.91 1.81 12.69
C GLY A 63 -9.41 1.55 12.93
N ALA A 64 -8.96 1.83 14.15
CA ALA A 64 -7.57 1.68 14.58
C ALA A 64 -6.96 0.28 14.36
N THR A 65 -7.80 -0.76 14.40
CA THR A 65 -7.37 -2.17 14.37
C THR A 65 -7.95 -2.92 13.17
N ASP A 66 -8.76 -2.26 12.36
CA ASP A 66 -9.41 -2.91 11.24
C ASP A 66 -8.39 -3.20 10.15
N SER A 67 -8.43 -4.44 9.67
CA SER A 67 -7.46 -4.99 8.74
C SER A 67 -8.11 -5.13 7.37
N TYR A 68 -7.46 -4.54 6.37
CA TYR A 68 -7.92 -4.52 5.00
C TYR A 68 -7.05 -5.42 4.14
N PRO A 69 -7.62 -6.21 3.20
CA PRO A 69 -6.84 -7.02 2.29
C PRO A 69 -6.07 -6.13 1.31
N ILE A 70 -4.81 -6.45 1.04
CA ILE A 70 -4.04 -5.83 -0.05
C ILE A 70 -4.53 -6.43 -1.37
N PRO A 71 -5.15 -5.65 -2.27
CA PRO A 71 -5.64 -6.17 -3.54
C PRO A 71 -4.50 -6.79 -4.37
N GLY A 72 -4.70 -8.03 -4.83
CA GLY A 72 -3.72 -8.73 -5.67
C GLY A 72 -2.47 -9.27 -4.97
N ALA A 73 -2.34 -9.12 -3.65
CA ALA A 73 -1.21 -9.67 -2.92
C ALA A 73 -1.31 -11.19 -2.77
N THR A 74 -0.46 -11.92 -3.48
CA THR A 74 -0.24 -13.37 -3.24
C THR A 74 0.98 -13.55 -2.34
N ARG A 75 0.85 -14.26 -1.21
CA ARG A 75 2.03 -14.76 -0.48
C ARG A 75 2.75 -15.77 -1.36
N ARG A 76 3.85 -15.35 -2.00
CA ARG A 76 4.76 -16.29 -2.65
C ARG A 76 5.68 -16.90 -1.59
N PRO A 77 5.77 -18.25 -1.49
CA PRO A 77 6.81 -18.87 -0.69
C PRO A 77 8.17 -18.50 -1.28
N PHE A 78 9.13 -18.11 -0.43
CA PHE A 78 10.52 -18.06 -0.86
C PHE A 78 10.94 -19.47 -1.28
N ALA A 79 11.28 -19.67 -2.56
CA ALA A 79 11.66 -20.98 -3.10
C ALA A 79 12.88 -21.61 -2.39
N HIS A 80 13.59 -20.88 -1.52
CA HIS A 80 14.81 -21.32 -0.85
C HIS A 80 14.83 -21.18 0.68
N ALA A 81 13.74 -20.78 1.35
CA ALA A 81 13.70 -20.70 2.81
C ALA A 81 12.32 -21.09 3.37
N PRO A 82 12.17 -22.29 3.98
CA PRO A 82 10.93 -22.63 4.64
C PRO A 82 10.70 -21.69 5.83
N GLY A 83 9.56 -20.98 5.84
CA GLY A 83 9.10 -20.17 6.97
C GLY A 83 9.27 -18.66 6.85
N PHE A 84 9.88 -18.15 5.77
CA PHE A 84 10.00 -16.71 5.52
C PHE A 84 9.12 -16.30 4.32
N TYR A 85 8.16 -15.41 4.57
CA TYR A 85 7.36 -14.75 3.55
C TYR A 85 7.83 -13.31 3.43
N VAL A 86 8.10 -12.84 2.22
CA VAL A 86 8.24 -11.40 1.95
C VAL A 86 6.93 -10.92 1.35
N VAL A 87 6.33 -9.92 1.99
CA VAL A 87 5.25 -9.15 1.39
C VAL A 87 5.89 -8.21 0.39
N VAL A 88 5.77 -8.53 -0.90
CA VAL A 88 6.20 -7.62 -1.98
C VAL A 88 4.94 -6.95 -2.50
N PRO A 89 4.69 -5.65 -2.19
CA PRO A 89 3.60 -4.93 -2.80
C PRO A 89 3.76 -4.89 -4.33
N PRO A 90 2.65 -4.88 -5.09
CA PRO A 90 2.69 -4.91 -6.56
C PRO A 90 3.52 -3.77 -7.17
N GLU A 91 3.65 -2.66 -6.46
CA GLU A 91 4.42 -1.47 -6.85
C GLU A 91 5.93 -1.73 -6.90
N LEU A 92 6.42 -2.68 -6.10
CA LEU A 92 7.81 -3.16 -6.14
C LEU A 92 8.02 -4.33 -7.11
N MET A 93 6.94 -4.86 -7.71
CA MET A 93 6.99 -5.86 -8.78
C MET A 93 7.00 -5.26 -10.18
N ALA A 94 6.64 -3.98 -10.35
CA ALA A 94 6.81 -3.29 -11.61
C ALA A 94 8.31 -3.28 -11.96
N PRO A 95 8.71 -3.65 -13.19
CA PRO A 95 10.07 -3.36 -13.62
C PRO A 95 10.25 -1.86 -13.44
N ARG A 96 11.24 -1.47 -12.63
CA ARG A 96 11.76 -0.10 -12.67
C ARG A 96 12.19 0.06 -14.12
N GLU A 97 11.36 0.70 -14.94
CA GLU A 97 11.81 1.25 -16.21
C GLU A 97 12.90 2.23 -15.81
N VAL A 98 14.14 1.72 -15.84
CA VAL A 98 15.32 2.56 -15.79
C VAL A 98 15.11 3.49 -16.97
N PRO A 99 15.00 4.81 -16.79
CA PRO A 99 14.97 5.69 -17.94
C PRO A 99 16.23 5.39 -18.76
N GLU A 100 16.06 4.83 -19.95
CA GLU A 100 17.15 4.46 -20.87
C GLU A 100 17.88 5.70 -21.42
N ASP A 101 17.69 6.87 -20.81
CA ASP A 101 18.23 8.16 -21.22
C ASP A 101 19.45 8.60 -20.39
N THR A 102 20.16 7.65 -19.78
CA THR A 102 21.48 7.92 -19.16
C THR A 102 22.52 6.92 -19.66
N ILE A 103 22.63 6.77 -20.98
CA ILE A 103 23.93 6.49 -21.58
C ILE A 103 24.39 7.78 -22.26
N GLY A 104 25.08 8.59 -21.46
CA GLY A 104 25.91 9.65 -21.98
C GLY A 104 26.89 9.06 -22.98
N VAL A 105 26.87 9.61 -24.19
CA VAL A 105 27.95 9.49 -25.15
C VAL A 105 29.23 10.01 -24.47
N ILE A 106 30.12 9.10 -24.12
CA ILE A 106 31.51 9.40 -23.78
C ILE A 106 32.39 8.79 -24.86
N GLY A 107 33.00 9.67 -25.67
CA GLY A 107 34.24 9.42 -26.42
C GLY A 107 34.07 8.84 -27.81
#